data_AF-A0A401ZUY1-F1
#
_entry.id   AF-A0A401ZUY1-F1
#
_cell.length_a   1.000
_cell.length_b   1.000
_cell.length_c   1.000
_cell.angle_alpha   90.00
_cell.angle_beta   90.00
_cell.angle_gamma   90.00
#
_symmetry.space_group_name_H-M   'P 1'
#
loop_
_entity.id
_entity.type
_entity.pdbx_description
1 polymer ?
#
loop_
_entity_poly.entity_id
_entity_poly.type
_entity_poly.pdbx_seq_one_letter_code
_entity_poly.pdbx_strand_id
1 'polypeptide(L)'
;MNGAQPVQATHLGQAVSTRAKFFWGPLYWFNDNRDLAFTLDIIDGPMGGTSCGPLAYGNDKALFILDTATMQLTQVHVPGDLTQGVSGSPYTGHWMFFFPEDNTHLLAWHSHISYQGESSQGGLYRYDITSQQSTLIIPTDALSGLNHGKNETWLDMRYANNNLFYETVTPQDAEGNGHFVIYQHSVSQPSSPDNQVLDLGAERLCGPNMTPGPRGQFQLPGWDIAPDGKSIVAQMLTGSDMLNPVGKVQLIDLQTHQANNLFTTLSADILNQDVQLFWSPDSKQIVLGQDAYAHGPGIYSLNVTQPDQLQNYHVHAPASAAGPIDVAWYANSQTFALVFNGNVYEFTSGKSEGHIILTNNDFDFTPSSHA
;
A
#
# COMPACT_ATOMS: atom_id res chain seq x y z
N MET A 1 -24.14 13.16 -8.96
CA MET A 1 -23.26 14.19 -8.39
C MET A 1 -23.31 15.40 -9.30
N ASN A 2 -23.66 16.58 -8.78
CA ASN A 2 -23.69 17.81 -9.57
C ASN A 2 -22.28 18.42 -9.65
N GLY A 3 -21.70 18.35 -10.85
CA GLY A 3 -20.60 19.14 -11.43
C GLY A 3 -19.90 20.20 -10.57
N ALA A 4 -19.00 19.78 -9.69
CA ALA A 4 -17.85 20.62 -9.36
C ALA A 4 -16.87 20.55 -10.55
N GLN A 5 -16.54 21.71 -11.14
CA GLN A 5 -15.44 21.79 -12.10
C GLN A 5 -14.14 21.40 -11.39
N PRO A 6 -13.23 20.64 -12.02
CA PRO A 6 -11.93 20.36 -11.44
C PRO A 6 -11.23 21.66 -11.02
N VAL A 7 -10.80 21.74 -9.76
CA VAL A 7 -10.04 22.88 -9.25
C VAL A 7 -8.59 22.47 -9.17
N GLN A 8 -7.71 23.22 -9.84
CA GLN A 8 -6.28 23.00 -9.77
C GLN A 8 -5.78 23.41 -8.38
N ALA A 9 -5.34 22.44 -7.58
CA ALA A 9 -4.79 22.66 -6.25
C ALA A 9 -3.31 23.12 -6.27
N THR A 10 -2.56 22.72 -7.30
CA THR A 10 -1.12 23.00 -7.37
C THR A 10 -0.65 23.07 -8.82
N HIS A 11 0.52 23.67 -9.03
CA HIS A 11 1.26 23.62 -10.27
C HIS A 11 2.69 23.18 -9.98
N LEU A 12 3.22 22.27 -10.78
CA LEU A 12 4.63 21.88 -10.74
C LEU A 12 5.37 22.86 -11.65
N GLY A 13 6.33 23.61 -11.11
CA GLY A 13 7.00 24.70 -11.82
C GLY A 13 7.78 24.26 -13.08
N GLN A 14 8.27 25.24 -13.86
CA GLN A 14 8.99 25.04 -15.13
C GLN A 14 10.31 24.23 -15.06
N ALA A 15 10.74 23.83 -13.86
CA ALA A 15 11.96 23.06 -13.64
C ALA A 15 11.81 21.56 -13.94
N VAL A 16 10.59 21.08 -14.16
CA VAL A 16 10.33 19.66 -14.45
C VAL A 16 10.45 19.43 -15.96
N SER A 17 11.36 18.54 -16.38
CA SER A 17 11.58 18.24 -17.79
C SER A 17 10.33 17.64 -18.44
N THR A 18 10.18 17.78 -19.76
CA THR A 18 9.09 17.12 -20.53
C THR A 18 9.18 15.58 -20.53
N ARG A 19 10.25 15.01 -19.97
CA ARG A 19 10.44 13.56 -19.81
C ARG A 19 10.15 13.07 -18.40
N ALA A 20 9.80 13.98 -17.49
CA ALA A 20 9.46 13.61 -16.13
C ALA A 20 8.22 12.74 -16.10
N LYS A 21 8.25 11.71 -15.25
CA LYS A 21 7.11 10.85 -14.95
C LYS A 21 6.67 11.10 -13.52
N PHE A 22 5.36 11.17 -13.32
CA PHE A 22 4.74 11.44 -12.04
C PHE A 22 4.11 10.15 -11.51
N PHE A 23 4.40 9.83 -10.26
CA PHE A 23 3.84 8.68 -9.57
C PHE A 23 3.16 9.18 -8.29
N TRP A 24 1.85 9.17 -8.30
CA TRP A 24 1.04 9.43 -7.12
C TRP A 24 1.04 8.18 -6.24
N GLY A 25 1.23 8.36 -4.94
CA GLY A 25 0.97 7.31 -3.97
C GLY A 25 -0.49 7.31 -3.50
N PRO A 26 -0.77 6.61 -2.38
CA PRO A 26 -2.09 6.60 -1.76
C PRO A 26 -2.61 8.02 -1.50
N LEU A 27 -3.92 8.16 -1.37
CA LEU A 27 -4.58 9.40 -0.97
C LEU A 27 -5.43 9.13 0.27
N TYR A 28 -5.25 9.91 1.32
CA TYR A 28 -6.01 9.77 2.55
C TYR A 28 -6.72 11.06 2.93
N TRP A 29 -8.04 10.97 3.01
CA TRP A 29 -8.87 12.01 3.59
C TRP A 29 -8.87 11.90 5.11
N PHE A 30 -8.79 13.05 5.78
CA PHE A 30 -9.05 13.15 7.20
C PHE A 30 -10.56 13.06 7.45
N ASN A 31 -10.99 12.60 8.64
CA ASN A 31 -12.41 12.27 8.85
C ASN A 31 -13.34 13.49 8.80
N ASP A 32 -12.79 14.70 8.92
CA ASP A 32 -13.54 15.95 8.77
C ASP A 32 -13.66 16.44 7.31
N ASN A 33 -13.08 15.70 6.35
CA ASN A 33 -12.97 16.04 4.94
C ASN A 33 -12.30 17.40 4.66
N ARG A 34 -11.54 17.93 5.62
CA ARG A 34 -10.85 19.21 5.45
C ARG A 34 -9.51 19.01 4.75
N ASP A 35 -8.75 18.04 5.23
CA ASP A 35 -7.38 17.80 4.78
C ASP A 35 -7.29 16.52 3.95
N LEU A 36 -6.40 16.55 2.96
CA LEU A 36 -6.06 15.42 2.10
C LEU A 36 -4.55 15.21 2.12
N ALA A 37 -4.10 14.05 2.59
CA ALA A 37 -2.70 13.64 2.52
C ALA A 37 -2.44 12.81 1.26
N PHE A 38 -1.29 13.04 0.61
CA PHE A 38 -0.84 12.21 -0.51
C PHE A 38 0.66 12.26 -0.68
N THR A 39 1.23 11.24 -1.31
CA THR A 39 2.62 11.24 -1.74
C THR A 39 2.77 11.42 -3.25
N LEU A 40 3.85 12.06 -3.66
CA LEU A 40 4.22 12.28 -5.05
C LEU A 40 5.70 11.98 -5.25
N ASP A 41 5.99 11.17 -6.25
CA ASP A 41 7.32 10.92 -6.77
C ASP A 41 7.42 11.44 -8.22
N ILE A 42 8.56 12.06 -8.53
CA ILE A 42 8.85 12.67 -9.82
C ILE A 42 10.20 12.17 -10.28
N ILE A 43 10.19 11.32 -11.31
CA ILE A 43 11.40 10.75 -11.89
C ILE A 43 11.71 11.47 -13.20
N ASP A 44 12.88 12.10 -13.28
CA ASP A 44 13.40 12.69 -14.51
C ASP A 44 14.45 11.77 -15.16
N GLY A 45 14.09 11.07 -16.24
CA GLY A 45 15.00 10.19 -16.98
C GLY A 45 14.40 8.86 -17.47
N PRO A 46 15.20 8.02 -18.16
CA PRO A 46 14.76 6.70 -18.61
C PRO A 46 14.56 5.75 -17.42
N MET A 47 13.40 5.11 -17.34
CA MET A 47 13.16 4.01 -16.41
C MET A 47 13.77 2.72 -16.97
N GLY A 48 14.76 2.16 -16.28
CA GLY A 48 15.25 0.81 -16.56
C GLY A 48 14.41 -0.22 -15.81
N GLY A 49 14.03 -1.31 -16.47
CA GLY A 49 13.51 -2.50 -15.80
C GLY A 49 14.67 -3.44 -15.50
N THR A 50 14.96 -3.69 -14.22
CA THR A 50 15.91 -4.73 -13.84
C THR A 50 15.17 -6.06 -13.71
N SER A 51 15.68 -7.11 -14.35
CA SER A 51 15.07 -8.44 -14.44
C SER A 51 14.99 -9.20 -13.11
N CYS A 52 15.68 -8.70 -12.09
CA CYS A 52 15.41 -8.91 -10.67
C CYS A 52 15.93 -7.66 -9.98
N GLY A 53 15.04 -6.70 -9.70
CA GLY A 53 15.41 -5.56 -8.87
C GLY A 53 15.67 -6.02 -7.43
N PRO A 54 16.34 -5.21 -6.60
CA PRO A 54 16.00 -5.26 -5.18
C PRO A 54 14.48 -5.26 -5.07
N LEU A 55 13.92 -6.07 -4.17
CA LEU A 55 12.53 -5.91 -3.75
C LEU A 55 12.37 -4.40 -3.50
N ALA A 56 11.62 -3.73 -4.37
CA ALA A 56 11.60 -2.28 -4.42
C ALA A 56 10.61 -1.84 -3.36
N TYR A 57 11.07 -1.83 -2.11
CA TYR A 57 10.28 -1.42 -0.96
C TYR A 57 10.18 0.10 -1.01
N GLY A 58 8.98 0.62 -1.26
CA GLY A 58 8.62 2.04 -1.25
C GLY A 58 9.61 2.98 -1.95
N ASN A 59 9.26 3.50 -3.13
CA ASN A 59 10.01 4.63 -3.68
C ASN A 59 9.93 5.81 -2.70
N ASP A 60 11.06 6.45 -2.44
CA ASP A 60 11.16 7.73 -1.74
C ASP A 60 10.21 8.75 -2.37
N LYS A 61 9.22 9.24 -1.60
CA LYS A 61 8.25 10.23 -2.09
C LYS A 61 8.24 11.48 -1.21
N ALA A 62 7.94 12.61 -1.83
CA ALA A 62 7.51 13.79 -1.10
C ALA A 62 6.07 13.55 -0.59
N LEU A 63 5.80 13.95 0.65
CA LEU A 63 4.49 13.85 1.29
C LEU A 63 3.90 15.25 1.42
N PHE A 64 2.62 15.39 1.06
CA PHE A 64 1.90 16.64 1.10
C PHE A 64 0.59 16.52 1.86
N ILE A 65 0.17 17.64 2.45
CA ILE A 65 -1.17 17.88 3.00
C ILE A 65 -1.81 19.03 2.23
N LEU A 66 -3.00 18.80 1.69
CA LEU A 66 -3.83 19.81 1.05
C LEU A 66 -4.99 20.17 1.99
N ASP A 67 -5.03 21.41 2.49
CA ASP A 67 -6.25 21.97 3.09
C ASP A 67 -7.20 22.32 1.94
N THR A 68 -8.31 21.59 1.84
CA THR A 68 -9.24 21.67 0.70
C THR A 68 -10.16 22.89 0.76
N ALA A 69 -10.27 23.55 1.91
CA ALA A 69 -11.04 24.78 2.05
C ALA A 69 -10.26 26.00 1.54
N THR A 70 -8.96 26.01 1.77
CA THR A 70 -8.04 27.10 1.38
C THR A 70 -7.27 26.80 0.09
N MET A 71 -7.28 25.54 -0.35
CA MET A 71 -6.41 24.99 -1.39
C MET A 71 -4.92 25.16 -1.07
N GLN A 72 -4.55 25.31 0.21
CA GLN A 72 -3.17 25.44 0.63
C GLN A 72 -2.51 24.06 0.64
N LEU A 73 -1.44 23.90 -0.15
CA LEU A 73 -0.62 22.71 -0.17
C LEU A 73 0.63 22.90 0.70
N THR A 74 0.83 22.00 1.66
CA THR A 74 1.97 22.00 2.58
C THR A 74 2.76 20.71 2.39
N GLN A 75 4.07 20.82 2.20
CA GLN A 75 4.95 19.64 2.17
C GLN A 75 5.36 19.27 3.60
N VAL A 76 5.35 17.96 3.89
CA VAL A 76 5.74 17.42 5.19
C VAL A 76 7.25 17.16 5.20
N HIS A 77 7.93 17.73 6.18
CA HIS A 77 9.39 17.68 6.32
C HIS A 77 9.80 17.06 7.65
N VAL A 78 10.98 16.43 7.66
CA VAL A 78 11.67 16.00 8.89
C VAL A 78 12.70 17.09 9.26
N PRO A 79 12.65 17.66 10.47
CA PRO A 79 13.61 18.67 10.88
C PRO A 79 15.06 18.15 10.81
N GLY A 80 15.91 18.85 10.05
CA GLY A 80 17.33 18.53 9.93
C GLY A 80 17.69 17.46 8.91
N ASP A 81 16.71 16.95 8.15
CA ASP A 81 16.95 15.99 7.08
C ASP A 81 17.50 16.68 5.83
N LEU A 82 18.77 16.41 5.51
CA LEU A 82 19.50 17.07 4.43
C LEU A 82 19.41 16.31 3.09
N THR A 83 18.89 15.08 3.07
CA THR A 83 18.71 14.29 1.84
C THR A 83 17.52 14.78 1.00
N GLN A 84 16.74 15.74 1.53
CA GLN A 84 15.64 16.44 0.85
C GLN A 84 16.12 17.50 -0.17
N GLY A 85 17.27 17.33 -0.81
CA GLY A 85 17.92 18.41 -1.56
C GLY A 85 18.89 18.04 -2.67
N VAL A 86 18.68 16.94 -3.42
CA VAL A 86 19.47 16.72 -4.65
C VAL A 86 19.09 17.78 -5.67
N SER A 87 20.09 18.51 -6.17
CA SER A 87 19.89 19.65 -7.07
C SER A 87 19.15 19.22 -8.35
N GLY A 88 17.92 19.71 -8.52
CA GLY A 88 17.15 19.55 -9.76
C GLY A 88 15.63 19.40 -9.57
N SER A 89 15.17 18.90 -8.43
CA SER A 89 13.74 18.77 -8.12
C SER A 89 13.44 19.37 -6.74
N PRO A 90 12.45 20.28 -6.62
CA PRO A 90 12.02 20.80 -5.32
C PRO A 90 11.18 19.79 -4.50
N TYR A 91 10.92 18.59 -5.04
CA TYR A 91 9.98 17.62 -4.48
C TYR A 91 10.67 16.31 -4.09
N THR A 92 11.54 16.38 -3.09
CA THR A 92 12.28 15.24 -2.54
C THR A 92 11.82 14.94 -1.11
N GLY A 93 11.58 13.67 -0.79
CA GLY A 93 11.28 13.18 0.56
C GLY A 93 11.47 11.67 0.63
N HIS A 94 11.52 11.13 1.85
CA HIS A 94 11.74 9.70 2.11
C HIS A 94 10.53 9.04 2.76
N TRP A 95 9.33 9.49 2.39
CA TRP A 95 8.09 8.97 2.97
C TRP A 95 7.61 7.75 2.19
N MET A 96 7.44 6.62 2.89
CA MET A 96 7.01 5.36 2.29
C MET A 96 5.53 5.08 2.56
N PHE A 97 5.14 5.16 3.83
CA PHE A 97 3.80 4.85 4.31
C PHE A 97 3.27 6.01 5.14
N PHE A 98 1.96 6.23 5.12
CA PHE A 98 1.33 7.26 5.94
C PHE A 98 -0.15 6.96 6.15
N PHE A 99 -0.66 7.41 7.29
CA PHE A 99 -1.99 7.08 7.79
C PHE A 99 -2.54 8.27 8.60
N PRO A 100 -3.81 8.68 8.41
CA PRO A 100 -4.46 9.58 9.35
C PRO A 100 -4.57 8.90 10.72
N GLU A 101 -4.09 9.54 11.77
CA GLU A 101 -4.27 9.08 13.16
C GLU A 101 -5.57 9.62 13.74
N ASP A 102 -5.79 10.91 13.54
CA ASP A 102 -7.01 11.63 13.88
C ASP A 102 -7.17 12.83 12.93
N ASN A 103 -8.07 13.77 13.22
CA ASN A 103 -8.33 14.93 12.35
C ASN A 103 -7.22 15.99 12.37
N THR A 104 -6.23 15.86 13.24
CA THR A 104 -5.16 16.85 13.45
C THR A 104 -3.76 16.26 13.32
N HIS A 105 -3.64 14.94 13.27
CA HIS A 105 -2.38 14.22 13.24
C HIS A 105 -2.30 13.20 12.10
N LEU A 106 -1.16 13.20 11.41
CA LEU A 106 -0.78 12.18 10.44
C LEU A 106 0.37 11.34 11.02
N LEU A 107 0.29 10.03 10.91
CA LEU A 107 1.42 9.13 11.11
C LEU A 107 2.08 8.88 9.76
N ALA A 108 3.40 9.03 9.69
CA ALA A 108 4.13 8.83 8.44
C ALA A 108 5.46 8.12 8.71
N TRP A 109 5.75 7.09 7.93
CA TRP A 109 6.99 6.33 8.00
C TRP A 109 8.05 6.95 7.08
N HIS A 110 9.12 7.46 7.70
CA HIS A 110 10.28 7.98 7.02
C HIS A 110 11.34 6.87 6.88
N SER A 111 11.75 6.57 5.66
CA SER A 111 12.75 5.55 5.39
C SER A 111 14.10 5.92 6.02
N HIS A 112 14.81 4.91 6.52
CA HIS A 112 16.20 5.05 6.96
C HIS A 112 17.20 4.77 5.83
N ILE A 113 16.75 4.29 4.66
CA ILE A 113 17.61 3.99 3.51
C ILE A 113 17.03 4.69 2.28
N SER A 114 17.81 5.59 1.70
CA SER A 114 17.46 6.24 0.43
C SER A 114 18.45 5.86 -0.67
N TYR A 115 18.10 6.22 -1.92
CA TYR A 115 19.07 6.18 -3.02
C TYR A 115 20.33 7.03 -2.73
N GLN A 116 20.23 8.02 -1.84
CA GLN A 116 21.33 8.91 -1.46
C GLN A 116 22.18 8.39 -0.29
N GLY A 117 21.72 7.34 0.41
CA GLY A 117 22.39 6.75 1.56
C GLY A 117 21.47 6.53 2.77
N GLU A 118 22.05 6.08 3.87
CA GLU A 118 21.36 5.84 5.13
C GLU A 118 21.08 7.16 5.87
N SER A 119 19.86 7.33 6.40
CA SER A 119 19.45 8.44 7.25
C SER A 119 19.32 7.95 8.70
N SER A 120 19.95 8.66 9.62
CA SER A 120 19.76 8.45 11.07
C SER A 120 18.41 8.96 11.58
N GLN A 121 17.57 9.50 10.70
CA GLN A 121 16.25 10.04 11.01
C GLN A 121 15.12 9.13 10.53
N GLY A 122 15.40 7.86 10.22
CA GLY A 122 14.36 6.90 9.88
C GLY A 122 13.47 6.54 11.06
N GLY A 123 12.18 6.34 10.79
CA GLY A 123 11.20 5.90 11.77
C GLY A 123 9.79 6.40 11.47
N LEU A 124 8.87 6.11 12.40
CA LEU A 124 7.52 6.65 12.38
C LEU A 124 7.52 8.05 13.01
N TYR A 125 6.99 9.01 12.27
CA TYR A 125 6.75 10.38 12.71
C TYR A 125 5.26 10.62 12.90
N ARG A 126 4.92 11.42 13.91
CA ARG A 126 3.62 12.08 14.03
C ARG A 126 3.76 13.53 13.55
N TYR A 127 3.03 13.89 12.50
CA TYR A 127 2.91 15.26 12.00
C TYR A 127 1.64 15.91 12.53
N ASP A 128 1.78 17.04 13.21
CA ASP A 128 0.67 17.88 13.66
C ASP A 128 0.34 18.91 12.56
N ILE A 129 -0.88 18.86 12.04
CA ILE A 129 -1.35 19.72 10.94
C ILE A 129 -1.42 21.19 11.37
N THR A 130 -1.78 21.45 12.63
CA THR A 130 -1.96 22.82 13.15
C THR A 130 -0.63 23.50 13.39
N SER A 131 0.31 22.81 14.04
CA SER A 131 1.64 23.35 14.33
C SER A 131 2.65 23.14 13.18
N GLN A 132 2.31 22.32 12.20
CA GLN A 132 3.14 21.91 11.07
C GLN A 132 4.48 21.31 11.53
N GLN A 133 4.47 20.56 12.63
CA GLN A 133 5.66 19.95 13.23
C GLN A 133 5.62 18.43 13.11
N SER A 134 6.75 17.84 12.70
CA SER A 134 6.97 16.39 12.70
C SER A 134 7.74 15.99 13.96
N THR A 135 7.21 15.04 14.72
CA THR A 135 7.85 14.46 15.92
C THR A 135 8.12 12.98 15.69
N LEU A 136 9.37 12.56 15.84
CA LEU A 136 9.72 11.14 15.80
C LEU A 136 9.11 10.44 17.03
N ILE A 137 8.34 9.39 16.79
CA ILE A 137 7.66 8.64 17.86
C ILE A 137 8.19 7.22 18.01
N ILE A 138 8.56 6.56 16.90
CA ILE A 138 9.17 5.23 16.88
C ILE A 138 10.39 5.31 15.98
N PRO A 139 11.63 5.26 16.51
CA PRO A 139 12.81 5.19 15.66
C PRO A 139 12.86 3.84 14.93
N THR A 140 13.49 3.81 13.76
CA THR A 140 13.67 2.57 12.98
C THR A 140 14.18 1.40 13.82
N ASP A 141 15.18 1.63 14.68
CA ASP A 141 15.81 0.60 15.52
C ASP A 141 14.92 0.03 16.64
N ALA A 142 13.75 0.62 16.88
CA ALA A 142 12.76 0.07 17.81
C ALA A 142 11.92 -1.06 17.19
N LEU A 143 11.95 -1.23 15.86
CA LEU A 143 11.20 -2.28 15.16
C LEU A 143 12.06 -3.52 14.88
N SER A 144 11.46 -4.69 15.09
CA SER A 144 12.02 -6.00 14.82
C SER A 144 12.01 -6.33 13.32
N GLY A 145 12.87 -7.27 12.91
CA GLY A 145 12.92 -7.77 11.53
C GLY A 145 13.69 -6.88 10.54
N LEU A 146 14.29 -5.79 11.04
CA LEU A 146 15.23 -4.99 10.29
C LEU A 146 16.60 -5.66 10.22
N ASN A 147 16.99 -6.10 9.02
CA ASN A 147 18.40 -6.34 8.76
C ASN A 147 19.08 -4.96 8.62
N HIS A 148 19.81 -4.54 9.66
CA HIS A 148 20.64 -3.32 9.74
C HIS A 148 21.85 -3.34 8.77
N GLY A 149 21.63 -3.79 7.54
CA GLY A 149 22.64 -4.05 6.54
C GLY A 149 22.03 -4.00 5.15
N LYS A 150 21.66 -2.79 4.73
CA LYS A 150 21.54 -2.33 3.33
C LYS A 150 20.23 -2.50 2.58
N ASN A 151 19.17 -3.12 3.10
CA ASN A 151 17.84 -3.03 2.48
C ASN A 151 16.77 -3.10 3.57
N GLU A 152 15.90 -2.09 3.66
CA GLU A 152 14.62 -2.25 4.36
C GLU A 152 13.91 -3.47 3.73
N THR A 153 13.39 -4.39 4.53
CA THR A 153 12.69 -5.61 4.04
C THR A 153 11.19 -5.52 4.25
N TRP A 154 10.67 -4.30 4.39
CA TRP A 154 9.26 -4.05 4.68
C TRP A 154 8.44 -3.98 3.41
N LEU A 155 7.61 -5.01 3.22
CA LEU A 155 6.73 -5.08 2.07
C LEU A 155 5.52 -4.18 2.22
N ASP A 156 4.96 -4.11 3.43
CA ASP A 156 3.74 -3.36 3.66
C ASP A 156 3.52 -2.97 5.13
N MET A 157 2.70 -1.95 5.35
CA MET A 157 2.40 -1.42 6.67
C MET A 157 0.94 -0.94 6.75
N ARG A 158 0.31 -1.16 7.91
CA ARG A 158 -1.04 -0.72 8.23
C ARG A 158 -1.07 -0.10 9.63
N TYR A 159 -1.97 0.85 9.82
CA TYR A 159 -2.27 1.41 11.13
C TYR A 159 -3.73 1.15 11.49
N ALA A 160 -3.96 0.54 12.65
CA ALA A 160 -5.30 0.35 13.19
C ALA A 160 -5.27 0.32 14.71
N ASN A 161 -6.26 0.97 15.33
CA ASN A 161 -6.49 0.94 16.78
C ASN A 161 -5.21 1.18 17.62
N ASN A 162 -4.48 2.28 17.34
CA ASN A 162 -3.22 2.65 18.01
C ASN A 162 -2.05 1.64 17.88
N ASN A 163 -2.11 0.78 16.87
CA ASN A 163 -1.05 -0.16 16.57
C ASN A 163 -0.59 -0.04 15.13
N LEU A 164 0.71 -0.17 14.94
CA LEU A 164 1.34 -0.35 13.64
C LEU A 164 1.48 -1.85 13.38
N PHE A 165 0.95 -2.31 12.26
CA PHE A 165 1.16 -3.66 11.75
C PHE A 165 2.08 -3.56 10.55
N TYR A 166 3.11 -4.39 10.49
CA TYR A 166 4.07 -4.32 9.40
C TYR A 166 4.60 -5.71 9.04
N GLU A 167 4.78 -5.92 7.76
CA GLU A 167 5.30 -7.16 7.21
C GLU A 167 6.81 -7.05 7.03
N THR A 168 7.52 -8.12 7.39
CA THR A 168 8.96 -8.24 7.23
C THR A 168 9.29 -9.48 6.41
N VAL A 169 10.37 -9.40 5.65
CA VAL A 169 10.94 -10.53 4.94
C VAL A 169 12.32 -10.85 5.50
N THR A 170 12.49 -12.07 6.00
CA THR A 170 13.78 -12.55 6.50
C THR A 170 14.38 -13.57 5.52
N PRO A 171 15.52 -13.26 4.86
CA PRO A 171 16.25 -14.24 4.07
C PRO A 171 16.70 -15.43 4.95
N GLN A 172 16.41 -16.65 4.51
CA GLN A 172 16.71 -17.88 5.23
C GLN A 172 18.04 -18.50 4.78
N ASP A 173 18.41 -18.34 3.51
CA ASP A 173 19.59 -18.96 2.92
C ASP A 173 20.16 -18.19 1.71
N ALA A 174 21.25 -18.72 1.15
CA ALA A 174 21.91 -18.17 -0.03
C ALA A 174 21.20 -18.56 -1.35
N GLU A 175 20.28 -19.55 -1.32
CA GLU A 175 19.44 -19.94 -2.45
C GLU A 175 18.32 -18.93 -2.74
N GLY A 176 18.04 -18.04 -1.79
CA GLY A 176 17.10 -16.94 -1.92
C GLY A 176 15.75 -17.19 -1.27
N ASN A 177 15.64 -18.19 -0.39
CA ASN A 177 14.41 -18.42 0.36
C ASN A 177 14.20 -17.29 1.38
N GLY A 178 12.99 -16.76 1.44
CA GLY A 178 12.59 -15.68 2.34
C GLY A 178 11.36 -16.08 3.13
N HIS A 179 11.33 -15.65 4.39
CA HIS A 179 10.24 -15.90 5.32
C HIS A 179 9.48 -14.61 5.60
N PHE A 180 8.16 -14.66 5.48
CA PHE A 180 7.28 -13.51 5.62
C PHE A 180 6.60 -13.54 7.00
N VAL A 181 6.72 -12.44 7.74
CA VAL A 181 6.18 -12.34 9.11
C VAL A 181 5.56 -10.97 9.32
N ILE A 182 4.36 -10.95 9.91
CA ILE A 182 3.70 -9.71 10.35
C ILE A 182 3.94 -9.50 11.84
N TYR A 183 4.39 -8.30 12.18
CA TYR A 183 4.56 -7.81 13.54
C TYR A 183 3.54 -6.73 13.86
N GLN A 184 3.30 -6.53 15.15
CA GLN A 184 2.50 -5.46 15.72
C GLN A 184 3.34 -4.66 16.73
N HIS A 185 3.34 -3.34 16.60
CA HIS A 185 3.97 -2.40 17.53
C HIS A 185 2.94 -1.38 18.05
N SER A 186 2.99 -1.06 19.34
CA SER A 186 2.07 -0.07 19.92
C SER A 186 2.56 1.36 19.70
N VAL A 187 1.77 2.18 19.01
CA VAL A 187 2.07 3.62 18.83
C VAL A 187 1.92 4.39 20.14
N SER A 188 1.01 3.95 21.02
CA SER A 188 0.80 4.57 22.34
C SER A 188 1.86 4.19 23.39
N GLN A 189 2.61 3.12 23.14
CA GLN A 189 3.67 2.62 24.02
C GLN A 189 4.91 2.27 23.19
N PRO A 190 5.58 3.29 22.60
CA PRO A 190 6.64 3.08 21.60
C PRO A 190 7.92 2.41 22.15
N SER A 191 8.04 2.28 23.47
CA SER A 191 9.13 1.55 24.12
C SER A 191 8.83 0.07 24.34
N SER A 192 7.62 -0.38 24.03
CA SER A 192 7.24 -1.78 24.16
C SER A 192 7.85 -2.59 23.02
N PRO A 193 8.25 -3.85 23.26
CA PRO A 193 8.73 -4.71 22.19
C PRO A 193 7.61 -5.00 21.17
N ASP A 194 8.01 -5.30 19.93
CA ASP A 194 7.09 -5.79 18.93
C ASP A 194 6.56 -7.18 19.30
N ASN A 195 5.33 -7.46 18.87
CA ASN A 195 4.74 -8.78 18.95
C ASN A 195 4.65 -9.36 17.55
N GLN A 196 5.23 -10.52 17.31
CA GLN A 196 4.93 -11.28 16.11
C GLN A 196 3.47 -11.74 16.18
N VAL A 197 2.66 -11.34 15.20
CA VAL A 197 1.22 -11.67 15.18
C VAL A 197 0.87 -12.74 14.15
N LEU A 198 1.64 -12.85 13.07
CA LEU A 198 1.38 -13.83 12.03
C LEU A 198 2.65 -14.27 11.32
N ASP A 199 2.78 -15.58 11.10
CA ASP A 199 3.77 -16.19 10.22
C ASP A 199 3.07 -16.54 8.91
N LEU A 200 3.41 -15.81 7.84
CA LEU A 200 2.78 -15.97 6.53
C LEU A 200 3.38 -17.14 5.74
N GLY A 201 4.47 -17.75 6.19
CA GLY A 201 5.19 -18.81 5.50
C GLY A 201 6.41 -18.30 4.73
N ALA A 202 6.87 -19.10 3.76
CA ALA A 202 8.11 -18.88 3.04
C ALA A 202 7.99 -19.10 1.54
N GLU A 203 8.86 -18.43 0.79
CA GLU A 203 9.00 -18.58 -0.65
C GLU A 203 10.40 -18.22 -1.14
N ARG A 204 10.75 -18.69 -2.33
CA ARG A 204 11.97 -18.29 -3.02
C ARG A 204 11.84 -16.91 -3.67
N LEU A 205 12.61 -15.96 -3.17
CA LEU A 205 12.67 -14.58 -3.64
C LEU A 205 13.73 -14.41 -4.75
N CYS A 206 13.62 -13.30 -5.48
CA CYS A 206 14.73 -12.79 -6.28
C CYS A 206 15.24 -11.50 -5.64
N GLY A 207 16.44 -11.53 -5.07
CA GLY A 207 17.08 -10.39 -4.42
C GLY A 207 18.48 -10.09 -4.97
N PRO A 208 19.04 -8.90 -4.69
CA PRO A 208 20.27 -8.41 -5.30
C PRO A 208 21.52 -9.18 -4.84
N ASN A 209 21.43 -9.91 -3.73
CA ASN A 209 22.48 -10.75 -3.15
C ASN A 209 22.18 -12.25 -3.25
N MET A 210 21.12 -12.65 -3.94
CA MET A 210 20.68 -14.04 -4.06
C MET A 210 21.20 -14.65 -5.36
N THR A 211 21.45 -15.96 -5.36
CA THR A 211 21.89 -16.67 -6.56
C THR A 211 20.82 -16.55 -7.66
N PRO A 212 21.15 -16.14 -8.90
CA PRO A 212 20.18 -16.08 -9.99
C PRO A 212 19.48 -17.43 -10.17
N GLY A 213 18.17 -17.46 -10.01
CA GLY A 213 17.36 -18.68 -10.06
C GLY A 213 15.89 -18.37 -10.34
N PRO A 214 15.05 -19.39 -10.59
CA PRO A 214 13.62 -19.18 -10.70
C PRO A 214 13.09 -18.61 -9.39
N ARG A 215 12.33 -17.52 -9.47
CA ARG A 215 11.57 -16.98 -8.34
C ARG A 215 10.30 -17.80 -8.13
N GLY A 216 9.81 -17.77 -6.90
CA GLY A 216 8.46 -18.20 -6.58
C GLY A 216 7.40 -17.32 -7.23
N GLN A 217 6.15 -17.76 -7.10
CA GLN A 217 4.98 -17.13 -7.67
C GLN A 217 4.36 -16.01 -6.81
N PHE A 218 4.67 -15.92 -5.51
CA PHE A 218 4.25 -14.79 -4.66
C PHE A 218 5.42 -13.83 -4.41
N GLN A 219 5.20 -12.57 -4.74
CA GLN A 219 6.14 -11.48 -4.48
C GLN A 219 5.61 -10.53 -3.41
N LEU A 220 4.29 -10.43 -3.29
CA LEU A 220 3.55 -9.53 -2.41
C LEU A 220 2.31 -10.26 -1.90
N PRO A 221 2.46 -11.27 -1.02
CA PRO A 221 1.31 -11.99 -0.48
C PRO A 221 0.38 -10.99 0.24
N GLY A 222 -0.90 -10.98 -0.15
CA GLY A 222 -1.83 -9.97 0.33
C GLY A 222 -2.19 -10.13 1.80
N TRP A 223 -2.27 -9.02 2.52
CA TRP A 223 -2.87 -8.97 3.85
C TRP A 223 -3.45 -7.59 4.15
N ASP A 224 -4.37 -7.55 5.12
CA ASP A 224 -4.91 -6.31 5.64
C ASP A 224 -5.44 -6.49 7.07
N ILE A 225 -5.53 -5.40 7.83
CA ILE A 225 -6.02 -5.37 9.21
C ILE A 225 -7.42 -4.76 9.25
N ALA A 226 -8.33 -5.40 9.99
CA ALA A 226 -9.65 -4.85 10.22
C ALA A 226 -9.55 -3.47 10.90
N PRO A 227 -10.38 -2.46 10.55
CA PRO A 227 -10.32 -1.11 11.13
C PRO A 227 -10.38 -1.06 12.67
N ASP A 228 -11.03 -2.02 13.31
CA ASP A 228 -11.08 -2.12 14.77
C ASP A 228 -9.82 -2.76 15.40
N GLY A 229 -8.87 -3.20 14.58
CA GLY A 229 -7.58 -3.74 14.96
C GLY A 229 -7.65 -5.13 15.60
N LYS A 230 -8.75 -5.87 15.46
CA LYS A 230 -8.93 -7.17 16.14
C LYS A 230 -8.67 -8.39 15.27
N SER A 231 -8.65 -8.24 13.96
CA SER A 231 -8.49 -9.37 13.06
C SER A 231 -7.67 -9.00 11.83
N ILE A 232 -6.78 -9.90 11.43
CA ILE A 232 -6.02 -9.82 10.18
C ILE A 232 -6.66 -10.75 9.17
N VAL A 233 -6.79 -10.29 7.92
CA VAL A 233 -6.95 -11.20 6.79
C VAL A 233 -5.62 -11.29 6.07
N ALA A 234 -5.15 -12.50 5.75
CA ALA A 234 -3.89 -12.68 5.07
C ALA A 234 -3.89 -13.90 4.15
N GLN A 235 -3.10 -13.81 3.08
CA GLN A 235 -2.73 -14.94 2.24
C GLN A 235 -1.54 -15.69 2.87
N MET A 236 -1.83 -16.86 3.40
CA MET A 236 -0.87 -17.77 4.00
C MET A 236 -0.23 -18.65 2.93
N LEU A 237 1.09 -18.75 2.96
CA LEU A 237 1.90 -19.59 2.08
C LEU A 237 2.21 -20.90 2.79
N THR A 238 1.84 -22.02 2.17
CA THR A 238 1.98 -23.36 2.77
C THR A 238 2.64 -24.34 1.80
N GLY A 239 3.21 -25.41 2.35
CA GLY A 239 3.90 -26.44 1.56
C GLY A 239 5.41 -26.42 1.77
N SER A 240 6.07 -27.47 1.29
CA SER A 240 7.53 -27.62 1.41
C SER A 240 8.31 -27.19 0.17
N ASP A 241 7.62 -26.97 -0.96
CA ASP A 241 8.24 -26.46 -2.18
C ASP A 241 8.14 -24.93 -2.20
N MET A 242 9.26 -24.28 -1.92
CA MET A 242 9.36 -22.81 -1.91
C MET A 242 9.39 -22.20 -3.31
N LEU A 243 9.45 -23.00 -4.39
CA LEU A 243 9.26 -22.49 -5.76
C LEU A 243 7.79 -22.42 -6.16
N ASN A 244 6.95 -23.26 -5.56
CA ASN A 244 5.51 -23.33 -5.86
C ASN A 244 4.70 -23.52 -4.56
N PRO A 245 4.76 -22.57 -3.60
CA PRO A 245 3.98 -22.68 -2.39
C PRO A 245 2.47 -22.62 -2.70
N VAL A 246 1.64 -23.14 -1.79
CA VAL A 246 0.18 -23.11 -1.91
C VAL A 246 -0.37 -21.97 -1.07
N GLY A 247 -1.08 -21.04 -1.72
CA GLY A 247 -1.69 -19.88 -1.07
C GLY A 247 -3.08 -20.20 -0.52
N LYS A 248 -3.39 -19.67 0.67
CA LYS A 248 -4.71 -19.78 1.31
C LYS A 248 -5.03 -18.48 2.03
N VAL A 249 -6.22 -17.92 1.79
CA VAL A 249 -6.66 -16.73 2.52
C VAL A 249 -7.30 -17.14 3.84
N GLN A 250 -6.83 -16.56 4.94
CA GLN A 250 -7.34 -16.81 6.28
C GLN A 250 -7.75 -15.50 6.96
N LEU A 251 -8.82 -15.57 7.75
CA LEU A 251 -9.15 -14.58 8.77
C LEU A 251 -8.61 -15.06 10.11
N ILE A 252 -7.77 -14.26 10.76
CA ILE A 252 -7.14 -14.56 12.04
C ILE A 252 -7.63 -13.55 13.08
N ASP A 253 -8.23 -14.05 14.15
CA ASP A 253 -8.57 -13.24 15.33
C ASP A 253 -7.33 -13.05 16.21
N LEU A 254 -6.95 -11.80 16.48
CA LEU A 254 -5.71 -11.48 17.19
C LEU A 254 -5.78 -11.70 18.70
N GLN A 255 -6.98 -11.84 19.28
CA GLN A 255 -7.13 -12.08 20.72
C GLN A 255 -7.11 -13.57 21.06
N THR A 256 -7.72 -14.38 20.21
CA THR A 256 -7.92 -15.82 20.41
C THR A 256 -6.99 -16.67 19.56
N HIS A 257 -6.31 -16.07 18.58
CA HIS A 257 -5.49 -16.74 17.55
C HIS A 257 -6.25 -17.81 16.76
N GLN A 258 -7.58 -17.73 16.73
CA GLN A 258 -8.40 -18.61 15.90
C GLN A 258 -8.30 -18.16 14.44
N ALA A 259 -8.16 -19.13 13.53
CA ALA A 259 -8.06 -18.91 12.10
C ALA A 259 -9.21 -19.59 11.35
N ASN A 260 -9.83 -18.87 10.41
CA ASN A 260 -10.87 -19.38 9.52
C ASN A 260 -10.44 -19.21 8.07
N ASN A 261 -10.52 -20.27 7.27
CA ASN A 261 -10.27 -20.16 5.83
C ASN A 261 -11.39 -19.37 5.16
N LEU A 262 -11.01 -18.40 4.34
CA LEU A 262 -11.90 -17.60 3.52
C LEU A 262 -11.72 -17.98 2.04
N PHE A 263 -12.67 -17.57 1.19
CA PHE A 263 -12.60 -17.76 -0.26
C PHE A 263 -12.40 -19.24 -0.68
N THR A 264 -12.91 -20.18 0.11
CA THR A 264 -12.70 -21.63 -0.07
C THR A 264 -13.30 -22.21 -1.34
N THR A 265 -14.18 -21.45 -2.00
CA THR A 265 -14.82 -21.80 -3.28
C THR A 265 -14.04 -21.31 -4.51
N LEU A 266 -13.01 -20.47 -4.33
CA LEU A 266 -12.14 -20.04 -5.42
C LEU A 266 -11.20 -21.17 -5.86
N SER A 267 -10.82 -21.17 -7.14
CA SER A 267 -9.86 -22.14 -7.65
C SER A 267 -8.45 -21.89 -7.11
N ALA A 268 -7.65 -22.95 -7.05
CA ALA A 268 -6.24 -22.86 -6.68
C ALA A 268 -5.47 -21.93 -7.63
N ASP A 269 -5.87 -21.82 -8.90
CA ASP A 269 -5.25 -20.94 -9.89
C ASP A 269 -5.35 -19.44 -9.54
N ILE A 270 -6.35 -19.07 -8.72
CA ILE A 270 -6.50 -17.71 -8.19
C ILE A 270 -5.65 -17.55 -6.94
N LEU A 271 -5.79 -18.48 -5.99
CA LEU A 271 -5.17 -18.36 -4.66
C LEU A 271 -3.67 -18.69 -4.65
N ASN A 272 -3.14 -19.34 -5.68
CA ASN A 272 -1.72 -19.65 -5.85
C ASN A 272 -0.94 -18.55 -6.58
N GLN A 273 -1.40 -17.30 -6.47
CA GLN A 273 -0.71 -16.11 -6.99
C GLN A 273 -0.88 -14.97 -5.99
N ASP A 274 -0.12 -13.88 -6.15
CA ASP A 274 -0.34 -12.66 -5.37
C ASP A 274 -1.81 -12.22 -5.46
N VAL A 275 -2.45 -12.05 -4.31
CA VAL A 275 -3.75 -11.40 -4.18
C VAL A 275 -3.61 -10.14 -3.35
N GLN A 276 -4.52 -9.20 -3.52
CA GLN A 276 -4.67 -8.04 -2.64
C GLN A 276 -5.96 -8.17 -1.86
N LEU A 277 -5.92 -7.78 -0.58
CA LEU A 277 -7.04 -7.91 0.34
C LEU A 277 -7.35 -6.53 0.94
N PHE A 278 -8.64 -6.20 1.04
CA PHE A 278 -9.07 -4.89 1.50
C PHE A 278 -10.28 -5.01 2.42
N TRP A 279 -10.15 -4.55 3.66
CA TRP A 279 -11.24 -4.51 4.62
C TRP A 279 -12.21 -3.36 4.39
N SER A 280 -13.51 -3.64 4.56
CA SER A 280 -14.52 -2.59 4.69
C SER A 280 -14.36 -1.81 6.00
N PRO A 281 -14.75 -0.52 6.05
CA PRO A 281 -14.63 0.32 7.25
C PRO A 281 -15.37 -0.21 8.49
N ASP A 282 -16.38 -1.07 8.31
CA ASP A 282 -17.15 -1.67 9.41
C ASP A 282 -16.63 -3.05 9.86
N SER A 283 -15.47 -3.50 9.34
CA SER A 283 -14.85 -4.79 9.61
C SER A 283 -15.72 -6.01 9.26
N LYS A 284 -16.64 -5.91 8.29
CA LYS A 284 -17.55 -7.02 7.94
C LYS A 284 -17.33 -7.62 6.57
N GLN A 285 -16.77 -6.87 5.64
CA GLN A 285 -16.55 -7.34 4.27
C GLN A 285 -15.06 -7.27 3.93
N ILE A 286 -14.64 -8.21 3.10
CA ILE A 286 -13.31 -8.25 2.53
C ILE A 286 -13.47 -8.31 1.03
N VAL A 287 -12.77 -7.45 0.31
CA VAL A 287 -12.57 -7.54 -1.13
C VAL A 287 -11.22 -8.20 -1.40
N LEU A 288 -11.20 -9.17 -2.30
CA LEU A 288 -10.03 -9.82 -2.85
C LEU A 288 -9.89 -9.39 -4.31
N GLY A 289 -8.72 -8.85 -4.66
CA GLY A 289 -8.32 -8.57 -6.04
C GLY A 289 -7.16 -9.48 -6.46
N GLN A 290 -7.17 -9.93 -7.71
CA GLN A 290 -6.05 -10.63 -8.33
C GLN A 290 -5.55 -9.83 -9.55
N ASP A 291 -4.25 -9.50 -9.59
CA ASP A 291 -3.63 -8.89 -10.78
C ASP A 291 -3.62 -9.90 -11.94
N ALA A 292 -3.88 -9.43 -13.15
CA ALA A 292 -4.20 -10.30 -14.28
C ALA A 292 -2.93 -10.86 -14.96
N TYR A 293 -2.25 -11.82 -14.33
CA TYR A 293 -1.09 -12.47 -14.95
C TYR A 293 -1.40 -13.78 -15.69
N ALA A 294 -2.47 -14.51 -15.33
CA ALA A 294 -2.71 -15.84 -15.92
C ALA A 294 -4.17 -16.13 -16.35
N HIS A 295 -5.18 -15.60 -15.66
CA HIS A 295 -6.58 -16.05 -15.84
C HIS A 295 -7.61 -14.91 -16.01
N GLY A 296 -7.13 -13.69 -16.26
CA GLY A 296 -7.95 -12.47 -16.26
C GLY A 296 -8.14 -11.91 -14.84
N PRO A 297 -8.56 -10.64 -14.70
CA PRO A 297 -8.79 -10.03 -13.39
C PRO A 297 -9.96 -10.70 -12.69
N GLY A 298 -9.75 -11.11 -11.43
CA GLY A 298 -10.78 -11.64 -10.56
C GLY A 298 -10.98 -10.73 -9.36
N ILE A 299 -12.22 -10.27 -9.15
CA ILE A 299 -12.56 -9.41 -8.02
C ILE A 299 -13.70 -10.04 -7.27
N TYR A 300 -13.45 -10.32 -6.01
CA TYR A 300 -14.37 -11.09 -5.19
C TYR A 300 -14.60 -10.38 -3.87
N SER A 301 -15.76 -10.56 -3.27
CA SER A 301 -15.96 -10.18 -1.89
C SER A 301 -16.77 -11.21 -1.14
N LEU A 302 -16.64 -11.20 0.17
CA LEU A 302 -17.52 -11.93 1.07
C LEU A 302 -17.76 -11.12 2.34
N ASN A 303 -18.84 -11.47 3.05
CA ASN A 303 -19.03 -11.04 4.43
C ASN A 303 -18.39 -12.06 5.37
N VAL A 304 -17.57 -11.63 6.30
CA VAL A 304 -16.83 -12.53 7.21
C VAL A 304 -17.73 -13.33 8.15
N THR A 305 -18.95 -12.84 8.41
CA THR A 305 -19.97 -13.58 9.18
C THR A 305 -20.76 -14.58 8.33
N GLN A 306 -20.64 -14.49 7.00
CA GLN A 306 -21.31 -15.34 6.02
C GLN A 306 -20.34 -15.72 4.88
N PRO A 307 -19.21 -16.40 5.21
CA PRO A 307 -18.10 -16.58 4.26
C PRO A 307 -18.47 -17.45 3.04
N ASP A 308 -19.54 -18.25 3.13
CA ASP A 308 -20.05 -19.05 2.02
C ASP A 308 -20.77 -18.21 0.94
N GLN A 309 -21.12 -16.94 1.24
CA GLN A 309 -21.76 -16.02 0.30
C GLN A 309 -20.72 -15.23 -0.49
N LEU A 310 -19.95 -15.94 -1.31
CA LEU A 310 -19.00 -15.32 -2.22
C LEU A 310 -19.72 -14.52 -3.30
N GLN A 311 -19.32 -13.27 -3.46
CA GLN A 311 -19.72 -12.41 -4.55
C GLN A 311 -18.54 -12.24 -5.52
N ASN A 312 -18.83 -12.33 -6.83
CA ASN A 312 -17.89 -12.05 -7.90
C ASN A 312 -18.32 -10.76 -8.61
N TYR A 313 -17.35 -9.91 -8.94
CA TYR A 313 -17.55 -8.65 -9.62
C TYR A 313 -16.95 -8.69 -11.02
N HIS A 314 -17.70 -8.16 -11.97
CA HIS A 314 -17.26 -8.05 -13.36
C HIS A 314 -16.89 -6.60 -13.67
N VAL A 315 -15.69 -6.43 -14.24
CA VAL A 315 -15.25 -5.18 -14.87
C VAL A 315 -15.41 -5.32 -16.38
N HIS A 316 -15.91 -4.26 -17.03
CA HIS A 316 -15.98 -4.20 -18.48
C HIS A 316 -14.62 -3.84 -19.07
N ALA A 317 -13.68 -4.78 -19.01
CA ALA A 317 -12.34 -4.65 -19.59
C ALA A 317 -12.04 -5.79 -20.58
N PRO A 318 -11.17 -5.57 -21.59
CA PRO A 318 -10.68 -6.65 -22.43
C PRO A 318 -10.08 -7.78 -21.58
N ALA A 319 -10.24 -9.03 -21.99
CA ALA A 319 -9.68 -10.18 -21.27
C ALA A 319 -8.14 -10.13 -21.13
N SER A 320 -7.48 -9.34 -21.98
CA SER A 320 -6.04 -9.07 -21.92
C SER A 320 -5.67 -7.87 -21.04
N ALA A 321 -6.64 -7.18 -20.43
CA ALA A 321 -6.37 -6.08 -19.53
C ALA A 321 -5.72 -6.65 -18.26
N ALA A 322 -4.54 -6.14 -17.96
CA ALA A 322 -3.82 -6.39 -16.73
C ALA A 322 -3.47 -5.06 -16.11
N GLY A 323 -3.33 -5.04 -14.80
CA GLY A 323 -3.03 -3.83 -14.08
C GLY A 323 -3.32 -3.98 -12.60
N PRO A 324 -2.63 -3.18 -11.78
CA PRO A 324 -2.79 -3.20 -10.34
C PRO A 324 -4.26 -2.96 -10.01
N ILE A 325 -4.73 -3.72 -9.03
CA ILE A 325 -6.00 -3.47 -8.39
C ILE A 325 -5.75 -2.58 -7.18
N ASP A 326 -6.63 -1.62 -6.98
CA ASP A 326 -6.69 -0.88 -5.73
C ASP A 326 -8.16 -0.62 -5.38
N VAL A 327 -8.48 -0.63 -4.10
CA VAL A 327 -9.84 -0.54 -3.59
C VAL A 327 -9.94 0.57 -2.56
N ALA A 328 -10.79 1.54 -2.85
CA ALA A 328 -11.15 2.62 -1.93
C ALA A 328 -12.60 2.43 -1.46
N TRP A 329 -12.78 2.19 -0.17
CA TRP A 329 -14.11 2.04 0.41
C TRP A 329 -14.80 3.38 0.65
N TYR A 330 -16.10 3.42 0.39
CA TYR A 330 -16.95 4.48 0.92
C TYR A 330 -17.21 4.25 2.41
N ALA A 331 -17.39 5.34 3.16
CA ALA A 331 -17.68 5.29 4.59
C ALA A 331 -18.94 4.48 4.97
N ASN A 332 -19.83 4.19 4.00
CA ASN A 332 -21.02 3.36 4.21
C ASN A 332 -20.71 1.85 4.32
N SER A 333 -19.48 1.42 4.01
CA SER A 333 -19.03 0.02 4.02
C SER A 333 -19.80 -0.94 3.11
N GLN A 334 -20.64 -0.41 2.22
CA GLN A 334 -21.44 -1.18 1.25
C GLN A 334 -21.05 -0.83 -0.19
N THR A 335 -20.18 0.16 -0.37
CA THR A 335 -19.77 0.64 -1.68
C THR A 335 -18.26 0.80 -1.66
N PHE A 336 -17.62 0.42 -2.75
CA PHE A 336 -16.20 0.66 -2.96
C PHE A 336 -15.95 1.07 -4.41
N ALA A 337 -14.94 1.92 -4.59
CA ALA A 337 -14.36 2.21 -5.87
C ALA A 337 -13.16 1.28 -6.08
N LEU A 338 -13.02 0.79 -7.30
CA LEU A 338 -11.94 -0.06 -7.76
C LEU A 338 -11.21 0.66 -8.88
N VAL A 339 -9.89 0.78 -8.76
CA VAL A 339 -9.04 1.14 -9.89
C VAL A 339 -8.64 -0.12 -10.64
N PHE A 340 -8.92 -0.18 -11.94
CA PHE A 340 -8.47 -1.27 -12.80
C PHE A 340 -8.20 -0.76 -14.22
N ASN A 341 -6.97 -1.01 -14.70
CA ASN A 341 -6.52 -0.61 -16.05
C ASN A 341 -6.79 0.88 -16.36
N GLY A 342 -6.51 1.76 -15.38
CA GLY A 342 -6.69 3.22 -15.51
C GLY A 342 -8.15 3.73 -15.46
N ASN A 343 -9.12 2.84 -15.30
CA ASN A 343 -10.52 3.21 -15.08
C ASN A 343 -10.89 3.02 -13.60
N VAL A 344 -11.87 3.79 -13.14
CA VAL A 344 -12.45 3.65 -11.80
C VAL A 344 -13.86 3.12 -11.92
N TYR A 345 -14.09 1.96 -11.30
CA TYR A 345 -15.39 1.28 -11.24
C TYR A 345 -15.95 1.38 -9.83
N GLU A 346 -17.20 1.78 -9.70
CA GLU A 346 -17.94 1.76 -8.44
C GLU A 346 -18.76 0.47 -8.34
N PHE A 347 -18.62 -0.23 -7.23
CA PHE A 347 -19.38 -1.43 -6.91
C PHE A 347 -20.18 -1.22 -5.62
N THR A 348 -21.35 -1.84 -5.56
CA THR A 348 -22.14 -1.95 -4.33
C THR A 348 -22.24 -3.42 -3.94
N SER A 349 -22.06 -3.73 -2.65
CA SER A 349 -22.25 -5.07 -2.11
C SER A 349 -23.63 -5.62 -2.52
N GLY A 350 -23.66 -6.88 -2.96
CA GLY A 350 -24.83 -7.53 -3.55
C GLY A 350 -25.09 -7.27 -5.04
N LYS A 351 -24.35 -6.37 -5.71
CA LYS A 351 -24.39 -6.19 -7.18
C LYS A 351 -23.13 -6.70 -7.86
N SER A 352 -23.27 -7.54 -8.89
CA SER A 352 -22.14 -8.13 -9.63
C SER A 352 -21.49 -7.18 -10.65
N GLU A 353 -22.22 -6.18 -11.13
CA GLU A 353 -21.76 -5.25 -12.16
C GLU A 353 -21.33 -3.92 -11.55
N GLY A 354 -20.17 -3.43 -11.99
CA GLY A 354 -19.63 -2.13 -11.60
C GLY A 354 -20.06 -1.03 -12.56
N HIS A 355 -20.21 0.18 -12.03
CA HIS A 355 -20.46 1.36 -12.85
C HIS A 355 -19.16 2.14 -13.02
N ILE A 356 -18.76 2.43 -14.25
CA ILE A 356 -17.60 3.29 -14.50
C ILE A 356 -17.94 4.71 -14.04
N ILE A 357 -17.11 5.25 -13.14
CA ILE A 357 -17.25 6.62 -12.63
C ILE A 357 -16.16 7.55 -13.16
N LEU A 358 -15.01 7.00 -13.56
CA LEU A 358 -13.91 7.74 -14.20
C LEU A 358 -13.22 6.85 -15.24
N THR A 359 -12.84 7.42 -16.39
CA THR A 359 -12.09 6.73 -17.45
C THR A 359 -10.70 7.32 -17.62
N ASN A 360 -9.77 6.51 -18.16
CA ASN A 360 -8.42 6.98 -18.47
C ASN A 360 -8.40 8.19 -19.45
N ASN A 361 -9.42 8.31 -20.32
CA ASN A 361 -9.55 9.44 -21.24
C ASN A 361 -9.91 10.77 -20.53
N ASP A 362 -10.43 10.71 -19.30
CA ASP A 362 -10.75 11.91 -18.52
C ASP A 362 -9.49 12.59 -17.94
N PHE A 363 -8.32 11.94 -18.06
CA PHE A 363 -7.02 12.46 -17.60
C PHE A 363 -6.12 12.97 -18.73
N ASP A 364 -6.61 13.00 -19.97
CA ASP A 364 -5.89 13.59 -21.10
C ASP A 364 -5.90 15.13 -20.95
N PHE A 365 -4.96 15.65 -20.16
CA PHE A 365 -4.63 17.07 -20.13
C PHE A 365 -3.99 17.46 -21.46
N THR A 366 -4.77 17.53 -22.54
CA THR A 366 -4.35 18.33 -23.69
C THR A 366 -4.23 19.76 -23.19
N PRO A 367 -3.05 20.39 -23.21
CA PRO A 367 -2.95 21.80 -22.92
C PRO A 367 -3.84 22.49 -23.96
N SER A 368 -4.93 23.11 -23.52
CA SER A 368 -5.70 23.99 -24.40
C SER A 368 -4.77 25.13 -24.76
N SER A 369 -4.18 25.07 -25.94
CA SER A 369 -3.48 26.19 -26.55
C SER A 369 -4.54 27.23 -26.92
N HIS A 370 -4.85 28.09 -25.95
CA HIS A 370 -5.54 29.33 -26.23
C HIS A 370 -4.60 30.50 -25.95
N ALA A 371 -4.37 31.22 -27.05
CA ALA A 371 -3.48 32.34 -27.28
C ALA A 371 -3.87 33.59 -26.49
#